data_AF-A0ABD3EPQ3-F1
#
_entry.id   AF-A0ABD3EPQ3-F1
#
_cell.length_a   1.000
_cell.length_b   1.000
_cell.length_c   1.000
_cell.angle_alpha   90.00
_cell.angle_beta   90.00
_cell.angle_gamma   90.00
#
_symmetry.space_group_name_H-M   'P 1'
#
loop_
_entity.id
_entity.type
_entity.pdbx_description
1 polymer ?
#
loop_
_entity_poly.entity_id
_entity_poly.type
_entity_poly.pdbx_seq_one_letter_code
_entity_poly.pdbx_strand_id
1 'polypeptide(L)' 'MLLGDSNGVRYTPFVILKAPAARTARGQDENLHERRGFGARVWSTVAKINKALDIEVYGNPKDAD' A
#
# COMPACT_ATOMS: atom_id res chain seq x y z
N MET A 1 -10.05 -12.00 -6.55
CA MET A 1 -10.79 -12.79 -5.52
C MET A 1 -10.86 -11.95 -4.27
N LEU A 2 -12.05 -11.77 -3.70
CA LEU A 2 -12.23 -11.23 -2.36
C LEU A 2 -12.02 -12.38 -1.37
N LEU A 3 -11.26 -12.15 -0.29
CA LEU A 3 -11.02 -13.16 0.73
C LEU A 3 -12.30 -13.35 1.55
N GLY A 4 -12.81 -14.57 1.58
CA GLY A 4 -13.94 -14.94 2.43
C GLY A 4 -13.85 -16.40 2.83
N ASP A 5 -14.38 -16.73 4.00
CA ASP A 5 -14.45 -18.12 4.49
C ASP A 5 -15.80 -18.77 4.22
N SER A 6 -15.90 -20.07 4.50
CA SER A 6 -17.12 -20.87 4.31
C SER A 6 -18.29 -20.42 5.19
N ASN A 7 -18.04 -19.62 6.23
CA ASN A 7 -19.06 -19.09 7.12
C ASN A 7 -19.63 -17.75 6.63
N GLY A 8 -19.18 -17.27 5.47
CA GLY A 8 -19.62 -16.00 4.88
C GLY A 8 -18.92 -14.77 5.48
N VAL A 9 -17.86 -14.97 6.28
CA VAL A 9 -17.02 -13.85 6.75
C VAL A 9 -16.25 -13.29 5.57
N ARG A 10 -16.33 -11.97 5.37
CA ARG A 10 -15.54 -11.25 4.37
C ARG A 10 -14.35 -10.61 5.06
N TYR A 11 -13.16 -10.85 4.53
CA TYR A 11 -11.93 -10.23 5.01
C TYR A 11 -11.57 -9.07 4.09
N THR A 12 -11.09 -7.98 4.67
CA THR A 12 -10.61 -6.81 3.93
C THR A 12 -9.55 -7.26 2.92
N PRO A 13 -9.78 -7.10 1.60
CA PRO A 13 -8.79 -7.44 0.59
C PRO A 13 -7.56 -6.54 0.73
N PHE A 14 -6.39 -7.08 0.42
CA PHE A 14 -5.17 -6.30 0.27
C PHE A 14 -4.55 -6.48 -1.11
N VAL A 15 -3.90 -5.43 -1.61
CA VAL A 15 -3.24 -5.42 -2.92
C VAL A 15 -1.86 -4.81 -2.78
N ILE A 16 -0.87 -5.45 -3.40
CA ILE A 16 0.51 -4.97 -3.45
C ILE A 16 0.79 -4.48 -4.88
N LEU A 17 1.16 -3.21 -5.01
CA LEU A 17 1.49 -2.57 -6.28
C LEU A 17 2.97 -2.23 -6.33
N LYS A 18 3.58 -2.30 -7.51
CA LYS A 18 4.98 -1.88 -7.67
C LYS A 18 5.09 -0.37 -7.48
N ALA A 19 6.00 0.05 -6.60
CA ALA A 19 6.30 1.45 -6.34
C ALA A 19 7.78 1.75 -6.67
N PRO A 20 8.11 2.94 -7.19
CA PRO A 20 9.50 3.36 -7.30
C PRO A 20 10.08 3.66 -5.92
N ALA A 21 11.34 3.28 -5.70
CA ALA A 21 12.06 3.67 -4.50
C ALA A 21 12.26 5.20 -4.42
N ALA A 22 12.36 5.72 -3.21
CA ALA A 22 12.73 7.12 -3.01
C ALA A 22 14.20 7.34 -3.37
N ARG A 23 14.53 8.56 -3.80
CA ARG A 23 15.91 8.96 -4.13
C ARG A 23 16.82 9.11 -2.90
N THR A 24 16.24 9.22 -1.71
CA THR A 24 16.97 9.41 -0.46
C THR A 24 16.61 8.32 0.53
N ALA A 25 17.58 7.86 1.33
CA ALA A 25 17.35 6.84 2.35
C ALA A 25 16.26 7.28 3.35
N ARG A 26 16.29 8.55 3.79
CA ARG A 26 15.24 9.10 4.66
C ARG A 26 13.86 9.07 4.01
N GLY A 27 13.76 9.45 2.73
CA GLY A 27 12.49 9.39 2.00
C GLY A 27 11.99 7.96 1.82
N GLN A 28 12.91 6.99 1.68
CA GLN A 28 12.56 5.58 1.58
C GLN A 28 12.04 5.04 2.91
N ASP A 29 12.67 5.42 4.00
CA ASP A 29 12.26 5.08 5.36
C ASP A 29 10.87 5.64 5.70
N GLU A 30 10.65 6.93 5.43
CA GLU A 30 9.34 7.57 5.57
C GLU A 30 8.27 6.86 4.71
N ASN A 31 8.62 6.51 3.46
CA ASN A 31 7.67 5.85 2.58
C ASN A 31 7.28 4.46 3.11
N LEU A 32 8.25 3.67 3.57
CA LEU A 32 8.03 2.33 4.10
C LEU A 32 7.18 2.35 5.37
N HIS A 33 7.53 3.20 6.34
CA HIS A 33 6.90 3.18 7.66
C HIS A 33 5.59 3.97 7.72
N GLU A 34 5.51 5.12 7.04
CA GLU A 34 4.35 6.02 7.17
C GLU A 34 3.37 5.91 6.01
N ARG A 35 3.85 5.48 4.83
CA ARG A 35 3.11 5.61 3.56
C ARG A 35 2.93 4.27 2.85
N ARG A 36 3.08 3.17 3.59
CA ARG A 36 2.91 1.80 3.10
C ARG A 36 3.70 1.50 1.82
N GLY A 37 4.91 2.06 1.69
CA GLY A 37 5.78 1.92 0.52
C GLY A 37 5.51 2.87 -0.65
N PHE A 38 4.57 3.81 -0.54
CA PHE A 38 4.30 4.82 -1.57
C PHE A 38 4.98 6.17 -1.26
N GLY A 39 5.36 6.90 -2.31
CA GLY A 39 5.75 8.30 -2.17
C GLY A 39 4.57 9.19 -1.76
N ALA A 40 4.85 10.31 -1.09
CA ALA A 40 3.86 11.23 -0.52
C ALA A 40 2.70 11.61 -1.47
N ARG A 41 3.00 11.89 -2.74
CA ARG A 41 1.99 12.26 -3.74
C ARG A 41 1.00 11.12 -4.01
N VAL A 42 1.51 9.91 -4.24
CA VAL A 42 0.70 8.72 -4.52
C VAL A 42 -0.06 8.28 -3.27
N TRP A 43 0.59 8.36 -2.11
CA TRP A 43 0.00 8.04 -0.82
C TRP A 43 -1.29 8.82 -0.56
N SER A 44 -1.35 10.11 -0.90
CA SER A 44 -2.56 10.91 -0.71
C SER A 44 -3.80 10.37 -1.46
N THR A 45 -3.60 9.76 -2.62
CA THR A 45 -4.68 9.11 -3.39
C THR A 45 -4.99 7.73 -2.83
N VAL A 46 -3.96 6.94 -2.52
CA VAL A 46 -4.12 5.59 -1.95
C VAL A 46 -4.84 5.63 -0.61
N ALA A 47 -4.48 6.56 0.27
CA ALA A 47 -5.13 6.73 1.57
C ALA A 47 -6.63 7.06 1.43
N LYS A 48 -7.00 7.84 0.39
CA LYS A 48 -8.42 8.10 0.08
C LYS A 48 -9.12 6.84 -0.41
N ILE A 49 -8.48 6.02 -1.25
CA ILE A 49 -9.02 4.75 -1.75
C ILE A 49 -9.23 3.78 -0.59
N ASN A 50 -8.24 3.58 0.28
CA ASN A 50 -8.33 2.70 1.45
C ASN A 50 -9.41 3.16 2.45
N LYS A 51 -9.73 4.45 2.48
CA LYS A 51 -10.81 4.98 3.33
C LYS A 51 -12.19 4.86 2.69
N ALA A 52 -12.27 5.04 1.37
CA ALA A 52 -13.52 4.99 0.62
C ALA A 52 -13.96 3.56 0.32
N LEU A 53 -13.01 2.65 0.19
CA LEU A 53 -13.20 1.23 -0.06
C LEU A 53 -12.60 0.46 1.11
N ASP A 54 -13.27 -0.59 1.58
CA ASP A 54 -12.70 -1.53 2.55
C ASP A 54 -11.62 -2.37 1.86
N ILE A 55 -10.45 -1.76 1.62
CA ILE A 55 -9.29 -2.35 0.93
C ILE A 55 -8.00 -1.79 1.52
N GLU A 56 -6.96 -2.62 1.54
CA GLU A 56 -5.62 -2.21 1.94
C GLU A 56 -4.65 -2.26 0.76
N VAL A 57 -4.17 -1.10 0.30
CA VAL A 57 -3.17 -1.04 -0.76
C VAL A 57 -1.78 -0.76 -0.18
N TYR A 58 -0.79 -1.55 -0.62
CA TYR A 58 0.62 -1.45 -0.27
C TYR A 58 1.48 -1.26 -1.51
N GLY A 59 2.57 -0.50 -1.36
CA GLY A 59 3.61 -0.30 -2.35
C GLY A 59 4.77 -1.24 -2.07
N ASN A 60 5.20 -1.99 -3.08
CA ASN A 60 6.44 -2.74 -3.04
C ASN A 60 7.53 -1.91 -3.74
N PRO A 61 8.41 -1.23 -2.99
CA PRO A 61 9.53 -0.52 -3.59
C PRO A 61 10.47 -1.51 -4.25
N LYS A 62 10.97 -1.20 -5.45
CA LYS A 62 12.07 -1.98 -6.03
C LYS A 62 13.31 -1.74 -5.18
N ASP A 63 14.00 -2.81 -4.77
CA ASP A 63 15.33 -2.68 -4.15
C ASP A 63 16.25 -1.88 -5.08
N ALA A 64 17.00 -0.95 -4.50
CA ALA A 64 18.07 -0.27 -5.22
C ALA A 64 19.20 -1.29 -5.37
N ASP A 65 19.27 -1.93 -6.55
CA ASP A 65 20.40 -2.75 -6.99
C ASP A 65 21.71 -1.93 -6.99
#